data_AF-A0A960X7T5-F1
#
_entry.id   AF-A0A960X7T5-F1
#
_cell.length_a   1.000
_cell.length_b   1.000
_cell.length_c   1.000
_cell.angle_alpha   90.00
_cell.angle_beta   90.00
_cell.angle_gamma   90.00
#
_symmetry.space_group_name_H-M   'P 1'
#
loop_
_entity.id
_entity.type
_entity.pdbx_description
1 polymer ?
#
loop_
_entity_poly.entity_id
_entity_poly.type
_entity_poly.pdbx_seq_one_letter_code
_entity_poly.pdbx_strand_id
1 'polypeptide(L)'
;MSFGLPTVECYQNFKEQPDDLHAFLSNVFQQVKPDRFMAIYSEAVENTSAEKIYQMLLQRAEEAKGNIFAQFYQGLNALNNERNTLAENVARIMDPNRTRNGYCETTMPGRMCYVLTKTMGIQGEITVINENESIIQSGFPKPYHTFIPLTYDPIEMEASSVDVLSCFAGLHHCPTEKLDQFIDSIWKSLTFGGVFLLREHDTHDDHMIQLAQIVHSVFNACTGVPLADEKMEVRNFKSVAEWIRLLELHGFKYVSDKGLIREGDSTKNTLIKFIKIGHENHEVDHLNTIREMLISKKPNYTRPLVQTHGTTPEWFNVESTKNLGSVDFYEYPFFQDVLELWKCDIKSWCAARKVEDFSGVLFSEHTFMSSMITAMMTTEYATKGIAFFPLWLAAQAAKILPSSSDDNDWSHTSEYYQNWYKEYGDRLNITPYYAQSYMPSIAEYWRNLASAWRSTKAEQGLISTFFSRSSVKNLVTGLALSADLAAKAAVAKPINWFYGGEEQGDDREIGIIVKTDTDLGENSIRDEGNPYQGLIIGRYKILEDTLRGLVNQGVEIIEIAGQNEIQIDLLVDADDQRYQQSKLYDRKCLENPDKKIVAMMVNVSDLNKYLKEEDIYRICDY
;
A
#
# COMPACT_ATOMS: atom_id res chain seq x y z
N MET A 1 40.46 7.96 -9.36
CA MET A 1 40.37 6.72 -8.56
C MET A 1 40.94 7.02 -7.19
N SER A 2 40.16 6.82 -6.14
CA SER A 2 40.73 6.71 -4.79
C SER A 2 41.01 5.22 -4.59
N PHE A 3 42.30 4.87 -4.46
CA PHE A 3 42.71 3.54 -4.05
C PHE A 3 42.95 3.57 -2.54
N GLY A 4 42.47 2.54 -1.87
CA GLY A 4 43.03 2.12 -0.59
C GLY A 4 42.88 3.08 0.59
N LEU A 5 43.78 2.85 1.55
CA LEU A 5 43.63 3.25 2.95
C LEU A 5 43.25 4.72 3.18
N PRO A 6 42.35 4.97 4.15
CA PRO A 6 42.07 6.30 4.66
C PRO A 6 43.35 7.00 5.12
N THR A 7 43.39 8.32 4.98
CA THR A 7 44.49 9.13 5.52
C THR A 7 44.50 9.09 7.05
N VAL A 8 45.63 9.39 7.67
CA VAL A 8 45.72 9.53 9.14
C VAL A 8 44.72 10.57 9.66
N GLU A 9 44.56 11.68 8.93
CA GLU A 9 43.58 12.72 9.23
C GLU A 9 42.14 12.19 9.22
N CYS A 10 41.79 11.38 8.22
CA CYS A 10 40.49 10.72 8.15
C CYS A 10 40.22 9.84 9.39
N TYR A 11 41.22 9.05 9.81
CA TYR A 11 41.14 8.28 11.06
C TYR A 11 40.99 9.16 12.32
N GLN A 12 41.68 10.30 12.36
CA GLN A 12 41.60 11.24 13.48
C GLN A 12 40.21 11.89 13.57
N ASN A 13 39.61 12.25 12.44
CA ASN A 13 38.28 12.85 12.41
C ASN A 13 37.22 11.97 13.08
N PHE A 14 37.21 10.65 12.81
CA PHE A 14 36.26 9.72 13.45
C PHE A 14 36.68 9.24 14.85
N LYS A 15 37.88 9.62 15.31
CA LYS A 15 38.22 9.54 16.74
C LYS A 15 37.64 10.73 17.51
N GLU A 16 37.71 11.92 16.92
CA GLU A 16 37.18 13.16 17.53
C GLU A 16 35.65 13.23 17.47
N GLN A 17 35.06 12.67 16.41
CA GLN A 17 33.60 12.61 16.19
C GLN A 17 33.18 11.14 15.98
N PRO A 18 33.11 10.35 17.07
CA PRO A 18 32.93 8.91 16.99
C PRO A 18 31.49 8.46 16.68
N ASP A 19 30.51 9.36 16.77
CA ASP A 19 29.09 9.02 16.77
C ASP A 19 28.67 8.24 15.50
N ASP A 20 29.11 8.68 14.33
CA ASP A 20 28.77 8.01 13.06
C ASP A 20 29.43 6.63 12.95
N LEU A 21 30.69 6.50 13.36
CA LEU A 21 31.38 5.22 13.35
C LEU A 21 30.76 4.25 14.37
N HIS A 22 30.40 4.75 15.55
CA HIS A 22 29.70 3.97 16.58
C HIS A 22 28.33 3.50 16.10
N ALA A 23 27.57 4.39 15.45
CA ALA A 23 26.28 4.06 14.85
C ALA A 23 26.42 2.98 13.75
N PHE A 24 27.45 3.05 12.91
CA PHE A 24 27.76 2.00 11.93
C PHE A 24 28.00 0.65 12.61
N LEU A 25 28.81 0.62 13.67
CA LEU A 25 29.11 -0.62 14.41
C LEU A 25 27.86 -1.20 15.09
N SER A 26 27.01 -0.34 15.64
CA SER A 26 25.81 -0.70 16.40
C SER A 26 24.65 -1.14 15.51
N ASN A 27 24.47 -0.46 14.38
CA ASN A 27 23.29 -0.61 13.54
C ASN A 27 23.59 -1.40 12.27
N VAL A 28 24.75 -1.22 11.63
CA VAL A 28 25.04 -1.84 10.33
C VAL A 28 25.91 -3.09 10.48
N PHE A 29 27.10 -2.96 11.06
CA PHE A 29 28.08 -4.06 11.08
C PHE A 29 27.72 -5.16 12.08
N GLN A 30 27.36 -4.81 13.31
CA GLN A 30 26.81 -5.71 14.35
C GLN A 30 27.63 -6.96 14.70
N GLN A 31 28.88 -7.07 14.21
CA GLN A 31 29.77 -8.21 14.45
C GLN A 31 30.80 -7.99 15.56
N VAL A 32 30.85 -6.78 16.14
CA VAL A 32 31.74 -6.42 17.24
C VAL A 32 30.97 -5.71 18.34
N LYS A 33 31.55 -5.62 19.54
CA LYS A 33 31.07 -4.74 20.60
C LYS A 33 31.53 -3.30 20.31
N PRO A 34 30.62 -2.34 20.03
CA PRO A 34 30.97 -1.00 19.58
C PRO A 34 31.97 -0.29 20.51
N ASP A 35 31.67 -0.19 21.81
CA ASP A 35 32.53 0.53 22.76
C ASP A 35 33.93 -0.08 22.88
N ARG A 36 34.02 -1.41 22.83
CA ARG A 36 35.31 -2.11 22.88
C ARG A 36 36.11 -1.88 21.61
N PHE A 37 35.44 -1.91 20.45
CA PHE A 37 36.10 -1.60 19.19
C PHE A 37 36.56 -0.13 19.14
N MET A 38 35.74 0.82 19.60
CA MET A 38 36.08 2.24 19.64
C MET A 38 37.27 2.55 20.55
N ALA A 39 37.45 1.79 21.65
CA ALA A 39 38.67 1.87 22.45
C ALA A 39 39.92 1.43 21.67
N ILE A 40 39.85 0.30 20.95
CA ILE A 40 40.94 -0.18 20.09
C ILE A 40 41.23 0.81 18.97
N TYR A 41 40.18 1.35 18.36
CA TYR A 41 40.28 2.37 17.31
C TYR A 41 41.02 3.61 17.83
N SER A 42 40.60 4.13 18.99
CA SER A 42 41.22 5.31 19.60
C SER A 42 42.71 5.13 19.87
N GLU A 43 43.11 3.94 20.34
CA GLU A 43 44.52 3.57 20.54
C GLU A 43 45.28 3.41 19.22
N ALA A 44 44.66 2.80 18.20
CA ALA A 44 45.27 2.60 16.89
C ALA A 44 45.59 3.93 16.20
N VAL A 45 44.67 4.90 16.29
CA VAL A 45 44.79 6.22 15.66
C VAL A 45 45.91 7.10 16.27
N GLU A 46 46.48 6.72 17.42
CA GLU A 46 47.70 7.38 17.95
C GLU A 46 48.94 7.12 17.08
N ASN A 47 48.88 6.19 16.12
CA ASN A 47 49.97 5.93 15.18
C ASN A 47 50.08 7.01 14.10
N THR A 48 51.31 7.30 13.67
CA THR A 48 51.60 8.35 12.68
C THR A 48 51.42 7.94 11.21
N SER A 49 50.98 6.70 10.93
CA SER A 49 50.81 6.20 9.56
C SER A 49 49.57 5.33 9.43
N ALA A 50 48.78 5.55 8.37
CA ALA A 50 47.56 4.80 8.08
C ALA A 50 47.78 3.28 8.04
N GLU A 51 48.90 2.82 7.47
CA GLU A 51 49.25 1.39 7.43
C GLU A 51 49.37 0.76 8.81
N LYS A 52 50.02 1.45 9.75
CA LYS A 52 50.14 0.99 11.14
C LYS A 52 48.80 1.01 11.87
N ILE A 53 47.97 2.04 11.61
CA ILE A 53 46.61 2.11 12.15
C ILE A 53 45.84 0.85 11.71
N TYR A 54 45.77 0.59 10.40
CA TYR A 54 45.07 -0.58 9.86
C TYR A 54 45.65 -1.91 10.35
N GLN A 55 46.97 -2.07 10.37
CA GLN A 55 47.60 -3.30 10.90
C GLN A 55 47.23 -3.54 12.37
N MET A 56 47.19 -2.49 13.18
CA MET A 56 46.79 -2.59 14.58
C MET A 56 45.31 -2.95 14.71
N LEU A 57 44.43 -2.37 13.88
CA LEU A 57 43.02 -2.75 13.81
C LEU A 57 42.87 -4.22 13.40
N LEU A 58 43.55 -4.66 12.33
CA LEU A 58 43.52 -6.03 11.82
C LEU A 58 43.98 -7.05 12.88
N GLN A 59 45.03 -6.73 13.64
CA GLN A 59 45.55 -7.61 14.70
C GLN A 59 44.63 -7.70 15.92
N ARG A 60 43.89 -6.64 16.22
CA ARG A 60 43.14 -6.49 17.49
C ARG A 60 41.62 -6.53 17.34
N ALA A 61 41.09 -6.49 16.13
CA ALA A 61 39.65 -6.50 15.89
C ALA A 61 38.94 -7.70 16.54
N GLU A 62 39.61 -8.86 16.59
CA GLU A 62 39.12 -10.07 17.26
C GLU A 62 38.83 -9.86 18.75
N GLU A 63 39.58 -8.99 19.43
CA GLU A 63 39.31 -8.65 20.83
C GLU A 63 37.90 -8.07 20.98
N ALA A 64 37.41 -7.29 20.00
CA ALA A 64 36.10 -6.67 20.06
C ALA A 64 34.92 -7.64 19.83
N LYS A 65 35.16 -8.82 19.24
CA LYS A 65 34.11 -9.80 18.88
C LYS A 65 33.71 -10.76 20.00
N GLY A 66 34.48 -10.81 21.10
CA GLY A 66 34.20 -11.72 22.22
C GLY A 66 34.65 -13.17 21.96
N ASN A 67 34.03 -14.15 22.61
CA ASN A 67 34.41 -15.57 22.48
C ASN A 67 33.85 -16.20 21.18
N ILE A 68 34.45 -17.30 20.71
CA ILE A 68 34.12 -17.95 19.42
C ILE A 68 32.61 -18.21 19.24
N PHE A 69 31.90 -18.59 20.31
CA PHE A 69 30.45 -18.79 20.27
C PHE A 69 29.69 -17.48 20.06
N ALA A 70 30.09 -16.41 20.74
CA ALA A 70 29.53 -15.07 20.54
C ALA A 70 29.82 -14.55 19.13
N GLN A 71 31.01 -14.78 18.59
CA GLN A 71 31.36 -14.38 17.22
C GLN A 71 30.45 -15.05 16.19
N PHE A 72 30.27 -16.37 16.31
CA PHE A 72 29.40 -17.13 15.42
C PHE A 72 27.94 -16.65 15.51
N TYR A 73 27.43 -16.49 16.73
CA TYR A 73 26.04 -16.03 16.96
C TYR A 73 25.81 -14.59 16.48
N GLN A 74 26.76 -13.68 16.75
CA GLN A 74 26.70 -12.29 16.29
C GLN A 74 26.74 -12.20 14.76
N GLY A 75 27.61 -12.96 14.10
CA GLY A 75 27.66 -13.02 12.63
C GLY A 75 26.35 -13.49 12.02
N LEU A 76 25.73 -14.53 12.58
CA LEU A 76 24.42 -15.01 12.12
C LEU A 76 23.30 -13.99 12.36
N ASN A 77 23.27 -13.35 13.53
CA ASN A 77 22.27 -12.33 13.84
C ASN A 77 22.43 -11.09 12.96
N ALA A 78 23.66 -10.61 12.74
CA ALA A 78 23.94 -9.49 11.85
C ALA A 78 23.45 -9.79 10.43
N LEU A 79 23.75 -10.99 9.91
CA LEU A 79 23.29 -11.44 8.60
C LEU A 79 21.76 -11.53 8.53
N ASN A 80 21.11 -12.07 9.57
CA ASN A 80 19.65 -12.17 9.61
C ASN A 80 18.97 -10.78 9.66
N ASN A 81 19.53 -9.86 10.45
CA ASN A 81 19.06 -8.48 10.52
C ASN A 81 19.23 -7.77 9.17
N GLU A 82 20.39 -7.90 8.54
CA GLU A 82 20.64 -7.35 7.20
C GLU A 82 19.62 -7.85 6.18
N ARG A 83 19.38 -9.17 6.14
CA ARG A 83 18.39 -9.80 5.25
C ARG A 83 16.99 -9.25 5.45
N ASN A 84 16.53 -9.20 6.70
CA ASN A 84 15.17 -8.77 7.00
C ASN A 84 14.98 -7.28 6.70
N THR A 85 15.91 -6.43 7.14
CA THR A 85 15.82 -4.99 6.86
C THR A 85 15.89 -4.69 5.36
N LEU A 86 16.76 -5.37 4.61
CA LEU A 86 16.82 -5.17 3.16
C LEU A 86 15.54 -5.68 2.48
N ALA A 87 15.01 -6.83 2.90
CA ALA A 87 13.76 -7.35 2.37
C ALA A 87 12.56 -6.43 2.68
N GLU A 88 12.50 -5.84 3.86
CA GLU A 88 11.49 -4.83 4.22
C GLU A 88 11.61 -3.59 3.32
N ASN A 89 12.83 -3.10 3.09
CA ASN A 89 13.05 -1.96 2.18
C ASN A 89 12.67 -2.32 0.72
N VAL A 90 13.01 -3.51 0.25
CA VAL A 90 12.63 -3.98 -1.09
C VAL A 90 11.11 -4.15 -1.20
N ALA A 91 10.44 -4.70 -0.19
CA ALA A 91 8.99 -4.85 -0.16
C ALA A 91 8.24 -3.51 -0.26
N ARG A 92 8.85 -2.41 0.21
CA ARG A 92 8.27 -1.07 0.11
C ARG A 92 8.32 -0.47 -1.30
N ILE A 93 9.17 -0.99 -2.19
CA ILE A 93 9.39 -0.41 -3.54
C ILE A 93 9.09 -1.40 -4.67
N MET A 94 8.72 -2.63 -4.33
CA MET A 94 8.39 -3.70 -5.27
C MET A 94 6.96 -4.16 -5.04
N ASP A 95 6.21 -4.36 -6.12
CA ASP A 95 4.88 -4.98 -6.03
C ASP A 95 5.02 -6.47 -5.66
N PRO A 96 4.50 -6.91 -4.50
CA PRO A 96 4.58 -8.30 -4.05
C PRO A 96 3.64 -9.24 -4.83
N ASN A 97 2.63 -8.70 -5.52
CA ASN A 97 1.65 -9.49 -6.28
C ASN A 97 2.13 -9.81 -7.70
N ARG A 98 3.17 -9.11 -8.18
CA ARG A 98 3.75 -9.35 -9.50
C ARG A 98 4.70 -10.55 -9.46
N THR A 99 4.41 -11.54 -10.30
CA THR A 99 5.37 -12.60 -10.63
C THR A 99 6.41 -12.04 -11.59
N ARG A 100 7.69 -12.33 -11.34
CA ARG A 100 8.83 -11.90 -12.15
C ARG A 100 9.66 -13.10 -12.55
N ASN A 101 10.11 -13.17 -13.79
CA ASN A 101 10.89 -14.28 -14.32
C ASN A 101 12.37 -13.92 -14.39
N GLY A 102 13.18 -14.61 -13.60
CA GLY A 102 14.63 -14.41 -13.56
C GLY A 102 15.06 -13.38 -12.53
N TYR A 103 16.10 -13.72 -11.76
CA TYR A 103 16.76 -12.82 -10.82
C TYR A 103 18.28 -12.95 -10.90
N CYS A 104 18.98 -11.82 -10.88
CA CYS A 104 20.43 -11.77 -10.77
C CYS A 104 20.84 -10.97 -9.53
N GLU A 105 21.66 -11.56 -8.67
CA GLU A 105 22.31 -10.88 -7.54
C GLU A 105 23.79 -10.71 -7.86
N THR A 106 24.27 -9.47 -8.00
CA THR A 106 25.69 -9.18 -8.19
C THR A 106 26.30 -8.56 -6.94
N THR A 107 27.62 -8.68 -6.75
CA THR A 107 28.42 -8.19 -5.60
C THR A 107 28.14 -8.85 -4.25
N MET A 108 27.21 -9.81 -4.20
CA MET A 108 26.91 -10.59 -3.00
C MET A 108 26.88 -12.08 -3.33
N PRO A 109 27.29 -12.97 -2.41
CA PRO A 109 27.39 -14.41 -2.66
C PRO A 109 26.04 -15.15 -2.63
N GLY A 110 24.94 -14.52 -3.07
CA GLY A 110 23.60 -15.11 -3.06
C GLY A 110 22.94 -15.11 -1.69
N ARG A 111 23.36 -14.23 -0.77
CA ARG A 111 22.86 -14.20 0.61
C ARG A 111 21.45 -13.62 0.71
N MET A 112 21.00 -12.85 -0.29
CA MET A 112 19.68 -12.24 -0.29
C MET A 112 18.66 -13.04 -1.12
N CYS A 113 19.14 -13.95 -1.98
CA CYS A 113 18.32 -14.76 -2.89
C CYS A 113 17.09 -15.37 -2.21
N TYR A 114 17.24 -16.08 -1.08
CA TYR A 114 16.10 -16.75 -0.44
C TYR A 114 14.98 -15.79 0.00
N VAL A 115 15.35 -14.66 0.62
CA VAL A 115 14.37 -13.73 1.16
C VAL A 115 13.79 -12.87 0.03
N LEU A 116 14.63 -12.35 -0.85
CA LEU A 116 14.19 -11.43 -1.90
C LEU A 116 13.41 -12.12 -3.01
N THR A 117 13.74 -13.37 -3.36
CA THR A 117 12.95 -14.11 -4.36
C THR A 117 11.50 -14.26 -3.93
N LYS A 118 11.27 -14.54 -2.65
CA LYS A 118 9.92 -14.57 -2.08
C LYS A 118 9.29 -13.17 -2.06
N THR A 119 10.01 -12.16 -1.57
CA THR A 119 9.50 -10.78 -1.46
C THR A 119 9.10 -10.20 -2.82
N MET A 120 9.84 -10.51 -3.89
CA MET A 120 9.63 -9.95 -5.22
C MET A 120 8.83 -10.87 -6.17
N GLY A 121 8.34 -12.01 -5.68
CA GLY A 121 7.60 -12.98 -6.51
C GLY A 121 8.43 -13.58 -7.65
N ILE A 122 9.73 -13.81 -7.43
CA ILE A 122 10.63 -14.34 -8.46
C ILE A 122 10.32 -15.81 -8.74
N GLN A 123 10.18 -16.12 -10.02
CA GLN A 123 10.17 -17.46 -10.61
C GLN A 123 11.32 -17.58 -11.62
N GLY A 124 11.61 -18.79 -12.07
CA GLY A 124 12.62 -19.02 -13.11
C GLY A 124 14.06 -19.04 -12.58
N GLU A 125 14.99 -18.68 -13.47
CA GLU A 125 16.43 -18.82 -13.22
C GLU A 125 16.94 -17.78 -12.21
N ILE A 126 17.91 -18.19 -11.38
CA ILE A 126 18.52 -17.31 -10.39
C ILE A 126 20.02 -17.40 -10.60
N THR A 127 20.63 -16.26 -10.86
CA THR A 127 22.06 -16.12 -11.13
C THR A 127 22.71 -15.30 -10.02
N VAL A 128 23.86 -15.76 -9.54
CA VAL A 128 24.70 -15.02 -8.60
C VAL A 128 26.01 -14.67 -9.27
N ILE A 129 26.39 -13.39 -9.18
CA ILE A 129 27.64 -12.85 -9.71
C ILE A 129 28.47 -12.33 -8.54
N ASN A 130 29.55 -13.05 -8.20
CA ASN A 130 30.40 -12.66 -7.08
C ASN A 130 31.82 -13.16 -7.28
N GLU A 131 32.78 -12.64 -6.50
CA GLU A 131 34.18 -13.09 -6.58
C GLU A 131 34.31 -14.59 -6.26
N ASN A 132 33.54 -15.08 -5.28
CA ASN A 132 33.60 -16.46 -4.81
C ASN A 132 32.20 -17.01 -4.49
N GLU A 133 31.96 -18.31 -4.75
CA GLU A 133 30.79 -19.03 -4.22
C GLU A 133 30.94 -19.21 -2.70
N SER A 134 29.84 -19.07 -1.94
CA SER A 134 29.85 -19.32 -0.51
C SER A 134 28.51 -19.91 -0.03
N ILE A 135 28.50 -21.22 0.24
CA ILE A 135 27.32 -21.96 0.75
C ILE A 135 26.88 -21.45 2.12
N ILE A 136 27.82 -21.04 2.98
CA ILE A 136 27.50 -20.55 4.35
C ILE A 136 26.68 -19.27 4.28
N GLN A 137 27.10 -18.33 3.43
CA GLN A 137 26.43 -17.04 3.27
C GLN A 137 25.17 -17.13 2.41
N SER A 138 25.14 -17.98 1.38
CA SER A 138 23.94 -18.19 0.56
C SER A 138 22.86 -19.01 1.26
N GLY A 139 23.25 -19.91 2.16
CA GLY A 139 22.36 -20.88 2.79
C GLY A 139 22.34 -22.24 2.06
N PHE A 140 21.75 -23.24 2.72
CA PHE A 140 21.55 -24.59 2.22
C PHE A 140 20.06 -24.99 2.30
N PRO A 141 19.46 -25.58 1.24
CA PRO A 141 20.06 -25.83 -0.08
C PRO A 141 20.43 -24.52 -0.81
N LYS A 142 21.33 -24.62 -1.79
CA LYS A 142 21.81 -23.47 -2.57
C LYS A 142 20.63 -22.74 -3.22
N PRO A 143 20.46 -21.42 -3.03
CA PRO A 143 19.25 -20.71 -3.46
C PRO A 143 19.33 -20.18 -4.90
N TYR A 144 20.35 -20.57 -5.68
CA TYR A 144 20.56 -20.11 -7.05
C TYR A 144 20.97 -21.25 -7.98
N HIS A 145 20.71 -21.06 -9.27
CA HIS A 145 20.94 -22.03 -10.33
C HIS A 145 22.35 -21.85 -10.93
N THR A 146 22.71 -20.60 -11.21
CA THR A 146 23.91 -20.24 -11.98
C THR A 146 24.82 -19.34 -11.14
N PHE A 147 26.14 -19.55 -11.26
CA PHE A 147 27.16 -18.71 -10.64
C PHE A 147 28.13 -18.21 -11.70
N ILE A 148 28.41 -16.91 -11.68
CA ILE A 148 29.35 -16.24 -12.57
C ILE A 148 30.40 -15.53 -11.71
N PRO A 149 31.70 -15.77 -11.93
CA PRO A 149 32.74 -15.01 -11.24
C PRO A 149 32.68 -13.52 -11.58
N LEU A 150 32.73 -12.64 -10.58
CA LEU A 150 32.75 -11.20 -10.78
C LEU A 150 34.16 -10.73 -11.21
N THR A 151 34.27 -10.18 -12.43
CA THR A 151 35.52 -9.56 -12.94
C THR A 151 35.36 -8.07 -13.30
N TYR A 152 34.15 -7.55 -13.14
CA TYR A 152 33.69 -6.24 -13.64
C TYR A 152 33.82 -6.05 -15.16
N ASP A 153 34.14 -7.09 -15.92
CA ASP A 153 33.94 -7.10 -17.37
C ASP A 153 32.43 -7.24 -17.67
N PRO A 154 31.98 -6.97 -18.92
CA PRO A 154 30.58 -7.18 -19.29
C PRO A 154 30.07 -8.55 -18.84
N ILE A 155 28.92 -8.56 -18.15
CA ILE A 155 28.30 -9.77 -17.64
C ILE A 155 27.97 -10.71 -18.81
N GLU A 156 28.48 -11.94 -18.73
CA GLU A 156 28.20 -13.00 -19.71
C GLU A 156 26.83 -13.64 -19.42
N MET A 157 25.76 -12.90 -19.73
CA MET A 157 24.37 -13.36 -19.66
C MET A 157 23.66 -13.09 -20.99
N GLU A 158 22.63 -13.89 -21.28
CA GLU A 158 21.75 -13.64 -22.41
C GLU A 158 21.04 -12.28 -22.24
N ALA A 159 20.85 -11.57 -23.36
CA ALA A 159 20.14 -10.29 -23.32
C ALA A 159 18.67 -10.50 -22.92
N SER A 160 18.13 -9.58 -22.12
CA SER A 160 16.74 -9.63 -21.64
C SER A 160 16.39 -10.96 -20.94
N SER A 161 17.31 -11.54 -20.18
CA SER A 161 17.13 -12.84 -19.52
C SER A 161 16.55 -12.75 -18.11
N VAL A 162 16.58 -11.59 -17.47
CA VAL A 162 16.10 -11.42 -16.08
C VAL A 162 15.18 -10.21 -15.92
N ASP A 163 14.16 -10.36 -15.09
CA ASP A 163 13.27 -9.26 -14.72
C ASP A 163 13.81 -8.40 -13.58
N VAL A 164 14.68 -8.94 -12.73
CA VAL A 164 15.28 -8.20 -11.62
C VAL A 164 16.78 -8.45 -11.54
N LEU A 165 17.56 -7.39 -11.39
CA LEU A 165 18.97 -7.44 -11.06
C LEU A 165 19.24 -6.55 -9.83
N SER A 166 19.98 -7.07 -8.85
CA SER A 166 20.36 -6.32 -7.66
C SER A 166 21.87 -6.18 -7.53
N CYS A 167 22.32 -5.00 -7.11
CA CYS A 167 23.70 -4.68 -6.76
C CYS A 167 23.68 -3.95 -5.41
N PHE A 168 23.82 -4.69 -4.31
CA PHE A 168 23.68 -4.13 -2.96
C PHE A 168 25.00 -3.76 -2.27
N ALA A 169 26.13 -4.15 -2.87
CA ALA A 169 27.45 -3.90 -2.34
C ALA A 169 28.42 -3.48 -3.46
N GLY A 170 28.14 -2.32 -4.06
CA GLY A 170 29.19 -1.47 -4.58
C GLY A 170 29.50 -1.60 -6.06
N LEU A 171 28.68 -0.97 -6.91
CA LEU A 171 29.20 -0.42 -8.16
C LEU A 171 30.41 0.51 -7.89
N HIS A 172 30.51 1.10 -6.68
CA HIS A 172 31.72 1.81 -6.25
C HIS A 172 32.99 0.95 -6.20
N HIS A 173 32.91 -0.39 -6.16
CA HIS A 173 34.09 -1.26 -6.27
C HIS A 173 34.49 -1.54 -7.73
N CYS A 174 33.64 -1.18 -8.71
CA CYS A 174 33.96 -1.34 -10.12
C CYS A 174 35.05 -0.34 -10.55
N PRO A 175 36.16 -0.78 -11.19
CA PRO A 175 37.15 0.13 -11.77
C PRO A 175 36.51 1.13 -12.73
N THR A 176 36.92 2.41 -12.66
CA THR A 176 36.26 3.50 -13.40
C THR A 176 36.27 3.25 -14.91
N GLU A 177 37.34 2.66 -15.43
CA GLU A 177 37.52 2.31 -16.84
C GLU A 177 36.64 1.15 -17.33
N LYS A 178 36.10 0.35 -16.40
CA LYS A 178 35.19 -0.77 -16.71
C LYS A 178 33.72 -0.44 -16.45
N LEU A 179 33.46 0.58 -15.63
CA LEU A 179 32.13 0.92 -15.11
C LEU A 179 31.07 1.07 -16.20
N ASP A 180 31.35 1.82 -17.26
CA ASP A 180 30.39 2.06 -18.34
C ASP A 180 29.98 0.75 -19.04
N GLN A 181 30.95 -0.11 -19.37
CA GLN A 181 30.69 -1.39 -20.04
C GLN A 181 29.98 -2.39 -19.11
N PHE A 182 30.29 -2.35 -17.82
CA PHE A 182 29.62 -3.16 -16.82
C PHE A 182 28.14 -2.75 -16.66
N ILE A 183 27.87 -1.45 -16.54
CA ILE A 183 26.50 -0.91 -16.50
C ILE A 183 25.72 -1.26 -17.78
N ASP A 184 26.34 -1.10 -18.96
CA ASP A 184 25.73 -1.50 -20.23
C ASP A 184 25.32 -2.98 -20.23
N SER A 185 26.15 -3.85 -19.65
CA SER A 185 25.82 -5.27 -19.55
C SER A 185 24.67 -5.55 -18.58
N ILE A 186 24.60 -4.84 -17.45
CA ILE A 186 23.44 -4.90 -16.54
C ILE A 186 22.16 -4.51 -17.27
N TRP A 187 22.20 -3.39 -18.00
CA TRP A 187 21.06 -2.91 -18.79
C TRP A 187 20.66 -3.92 -19.86
N LYS A 188 21.61 -4.53 -20.58
CA LYS A 188 21.34 -5.55 -21.60
C LYS A 188 20.69 -6.80 -21.03
N SER A 189 21.10 -7.27 -19.86
CA SER A 189 20.56 -8.47 -19.22
C SER A 189 19.11 -8.32 -18.75
N LEU A 190 18.68 -7.10 -18.44
CA LEU A 190 17.32 -6.84 -17.98
C LEU A 190 16.29 -6.88 -19.12
N THR A 191 15.12 -7.44 -18.86
CA THR A 191 13.93 -7.25 -19.71
C THR A 191 13.46 -5.79 -19.68
N PHE A 192 12.68 -5.36 -20.68
CA PHE A 192 12.06 -4.04 -20.63
C PHE A 192 11.02 -3.95 -19.51
N GLY A 193 11.02 -2.85 -18.77
CA GLY A 193 10.30 -2.75 -17.50
C GLY A 193 10.91 -3.61 -16.38
N GLY A 194 12.05 -4.26 -16.63
CA GLY A 194 12.85 -4.96 -15.63
C GLY A 194 13.48 -3.97 -14.65
N VAL A 195 13.71 -4.45 -13.43
CA VAL A 195 14.12 -3.62 -12.29
C VAL A 195 15.60 -3.81 -11.99
N PHE A 196 16.32 -2.69 -11.88
CA PHE A 196 17.65 -2.65 -11.28
C PHE A 196 17.58 -2.04 -9.88
N LEU A 197 17.94 -2.84 -8.87
CA LEU A 197 18.05 -2.38 -7.49
C LEU A 197 19.52 -2.09 -7.17
N LEU A 198 19.82 -0.84 -6.86
CA LEU A 198 21.17 -0.42 -6.45
C LEU A 198 21.13 0.00 -4.98
N ARG A 199 22.12 -0.43 -4.19
CA ARG A 199 22.33 0.09 -2.84
C ARG A 199 23.75 0.61 -2.71
N GLU A 200 23.85 1.90 -2.40
CA GLU A 200 25.11 2.65 -2.45
C GLU A 200 25.20 3.68 -1.32
N HIS A 201 26.42 4.02 -0.91
CA HIS A 201 26.66 5.10 0.03
C HIS A 201 26.36 6.46 -0.61
N ASP A 202 25.51 7.27 0.02
CA ASP A 202 25.26 8.64 -0.45
C ASP A 202 26.39 9.59 -0.02
N THR A 203 27.46 9.63 -0.81
CA THR A 203 28.65 10.45 -0.55
C THR A 203 28.56 11.85 -1.16
N HIS A 204 27.57 12.64 -0.71
CA HIS A 204 27.31 14.01 -1.20
C HIS A 204 28.25 15.10 -0.67
N ASP A 205 29.09 14.78 0.31
CA ASP A 205 30.10 15.69 0.87
C ASP A 205 31.37 14.95 1.33
N ASP A 206 32.40 15.71 1.68
CA ASP A 206 33.71 15.18 2.08
C ASP A 206 33.62 14.33 3.36
N HIS A 207 32.71 14.66 4.28
CA HIS A 207 32.51 13.89 5.52
C HIS A 207 31.98 12.49 5.20
N MET A 208 30.98 12.38 4.35
CA MET A 208 30.41 11.10 3.92
C MET A 208 31.40 10.26 3.11
N ILE A 209 32.24 10.88 2.28
CA ILE A 209 33.34 10.18 1.58
C ILE A 209 34.31 9.58 2.60
N GLN A 210 34.74 10.37 3.59
CA GLN A 210 35.64 9.91 4.65
C GLN A 210 35.01 8.81 5.49
N LEU A 211 33.73 8.93 5.85
CA LEU A 211 32.99 7.90 6.58
C LEU A 211 32.96 6.59 5.79
N ALA A 212 32.59 6.64 4.50
CA ALA A 212 32.58 5.46 3.63
C ALA A 212 33.96 4.78 3.54
N GLN A 213 35.04 5.55 3.43
CA GLN A 213 36.40 5.01 3.46
C GLN A 213 36.72 4.31 4.78
N ILE A 214 36.36 4.91 5.91
CA ILE A 214 36.68 4.39 7.25
C ILE A 214 35.87 3.13 7.55
N VAL A 215 34.58 3.10 7.25
CA VAL A 215 33.75 1.91 7.51
C VAL A 215 34.18 0.72 6.66
N HIS A 216 34.64 0.95 5.42
CA HIS A 216 35.25 -0.10 4.59
C HIS A 216 36.55 -0.65 5.20
N SER A 217 37.47 0.23 5.61
CA SER A 217 38.71 -0.22 6.27
C SER A 217 38.46 -0.92 7.61
N VAL A 218 37.48 -0.46 8.38
CA VAL A 218 37.07 -1.10 9.63
C VAL A 218 36.46 -2.48 9.34
N PHE A 219 35.57 -2.57 8.34
CA PHE A 219 35.00 -3.84 7.90
C PHE A 219 36.09 -4.83 7.49
N ASN A 220 37.00 -4.42 6.60
CA ASN A 220 38.11 -5.22 6.08
C ASN A 220 39.07 -5.68 7.19
N ALA A 221 39.43 -4.78 8.12
CA ALA A 221 40.23 -5.15 9.29
C ALA A 221 39.50 -6.17 10.18
N CYS A 222 38.20 -5.99 10.39
CA CYS A 222 37.40 -6.92 11.18
C CYS A 222 37.16 -8.26 10.49
N THR A 223 37.14 -8.33 9.16
CA THR A 223 36.94 -9.59 8.41
C THR A 223 38.26 -10.29 8.05
N GLY A 224 39.39 -9.67 8.39
CA GLY A 224 40.71 -10.29 8.26
C GLY A 224 41.41 -10.04 6.92
N VAL A 225 40.98 -9.01 6.17
CA VAL A 225 41.57 -8.66 4.87
C VAL A 225 43.03 -8.19 5.05
N PRO A 226 44.00 -8.81 4.37
CA PRO A 226 45.40 -8.40 4.43
C PRO A 226 45.61 -6.94 4.01
N LEU A 227 46.58 -6.25 4.63
CA LEU A 227 46.93 -4.85 4.28
C LEU A 227 47.25 -4.67 2.79
N ALA A 228 47.86 -5.68 2.15
CA ALA A 228 48.19 -5.62 0.74
C ALA A 228 46.93 -5.49 -0.13
N ASP A 229 45.87 -6.21 0.21
CA ASP A 229 44.62 -6.24 -0.54
C ASP A 229 43.80 -4.96 -0.26
N GLU A 230 43.74 -4.53 1.01
CA GLU A 230 43.14 -3.23 1.41
C GLU A 230 43.73 -2.05 0.62
N LYS A 231 45.04 -2.06 0.36
CA LYS A 231 45.71 -1.02 -0.43
C LYS A 231 45.28 -1.00 -1.90
N MET A 232 44.92 -2.16 -2.43
CA MET A 232 44.56 -2.34 -3.84
C MET A 232 43.06 -2.20 -4.07
N GLU A 233 42.25 -2.16 -3.01
CA GLU A 233 40.81 -2.03 -3.11
C GLU A 233 40.41 -0.73 -3.83
N VAL A 234 39.55 -0.89 -4.83
CA VAL A 234 38.96 0.21 -5.59
C VAL A 234 37.76 0.75 -4.81
N ARG A 235 37.76 2.06 -4.59
CA ARG A 235 36.67 2.78 -3.90
C ARG A 235 36.29 4.04 -4.70
N ASN A 236 35.35 3.86 -5.62
CA ASN A 236 34.79 4.89 -6.49
C ASN A 236 33.45 5.39 -5.93
N PHE A 237 33.47 5.90 -4.70
CA PHE A 237 32.27 6.48 -4.08
C PHE A 237 31.74 7.66 -4.89
N LYS A 238 30.41 7.77 -4.97
CA LYS A 238 29.67 8.85 -5.61
C LYS A 238 28.45 9.18 -4.76
N SER A 239 27.93 10.38 -4.88
CA SER A 239 26.61 10.70 -4.33
C SER A 239 25.52 9.88 -5.04
N VAL A 240 24.38 9.70 -4.39
CA VAL A 240 23.21 9.05 -5.02
C VAL A 240 22.77 9.81 -6.28
N ALA A 241 22.86 11.15 -6.27
CA ALA A 241 22.53 11.97 -7.43
C ALA A 241 23.44 11.70 -8.63
N GLU A 242 24.73 11.46 -8.40
CA GLU A 242 25.67 11.08 -9.46
C GLU A 242 25.42 9.67 -9.98
N TRP A 243 25.10 8.70 -9.11
CA TRP A 243 24.71 7.35 -9.54
C TRP A 243 23.45 7.37 -10.40
N ILE A 244 22.44 8.15 -10.00
CA ILE A 244 21.22 8.33 -10.79
C ILE A 244 21.57 8.87 -12.18
N ARG A 245 22.30 9.98 -12.24
CA ARG A 245 22.69 10.59 -13.52
C ARG A 245 23.47 9.63 -14.40
N LEU A 246 24.41 8.87 -13.83
CA LEU A 246 25.20 7.91 -14.59
C LEU A 246 24.30 6.82 -15.17
N LEU A 247 23.46 6.19 -14.36
CA LEU A 247 22.57 5.12 -14.82
C LEU A 247 21.54 5.64 -15.84
N GLU A 248 21.04 6.86 -15.71
CA GLU A 248 20.15 7.48 -16.70
C GLU A 248 20.83 7.67 -18.07
N LEU A 249 22.13 7.96 -18.11
CA LEU A 249 22.89 8.01 -19.37
C LEU A 249 22.96 6.65 -20.08
N HIS A 250 22.85 5.56 -19.32
CA HIS A 250 22.82 4.18 -19.82
C HIS A 250 21.39 3.67 -20.08
N GLY A 251 20.38 4.53 -20.07
CA GLY A 251 19.00 4.17 -20.39
C GLY A 251 18.22 3.53 -19.25
N PHE A 252 18.66 3.71 -18.00
CA PHE A 252 17.81 3.48 -16.83
C PHE A 252 16.92 4.68 -16.55
N LYS A 253 15.79 4.45 -15.89
CA LYS A 253 14.95 5.50 -15.33
C LYS A 253 14.89 5.35 -13.82
N TYR A 254 15.26 6.39 -13.09
CA TYR A 254 15.08 6.44 -11.64
C TYR A 254 13.58 6.62 -11.31
N VAL A 255 13.05 5.76 -10.43
CA VAL A 255 11.61 5.76 -10.09
C VAL A 255 11.32 5.84 -8.60
N SER A 256 12.31 5.71 -7.73
CA SER A 256 12.08 5.87 -6.29
C SER A 256 11.73 7.33 -5.96
N ASP A 257 10.69 7.56 -5.16
CA ASP A 257 10.37 8.92 -4.68
C ASP A 257 11.47 9.48 -3.78
N LYS A 258 12.01 8.62 -2.91
CA LYS A 258 13.19 8.87 -2.07
C LYS A 258 13.96 7.56 -1.93
N GLY A 259 15.28 7.65 -1.89
CA GLY A 259 16.10 6.49 -1.55
C GLY A 259 15.78 5.98 -0.14
N LEU A 260 15.73 4.66 0.03
CA LEU A 260 15.43 4.04 1.31
C LEU A 260 16.71 3.78 2.10
N ILE A 261 16.77 4.29 3.32
CA ILE A 261 17.90 4.12 4.23
C ILE A 261 17.43 3.30 5.43
N ARG A 262 18.28 2.39 5.89
CA ARG A 262 18.04 1.65 7.13
C ARG A 262 18.02 2.61 8.32
N GLU A 263 17.09 2.43 9.23
CA GLU A 263 17.06 3.21 10.47
C GLU A 263 18.37 3.08 11.25
N GLY A 264 18.95 4.22 11.64
CA GLY A 264 20.22 4.29 12.35
C GLY A 264 21.49 4.04 11.51
N ASP A 265 21.37 3.89 10.19
CA ASP A 265 22.53 3.77 9.29
C ASP A 265 23.17 5.13 9.02
N SER A 266 24.26 5.42 9.73
CA SER A 266 25.05 6.64 9.59
C SER A 266 25.75 6.76 8.23
N THR A 267 25.95 5.65 7.53
CA THR A 267 26.65 5.62 6.23
C THR A 267 25.76 5.99 5.06
N LYS A 268 24.46 6.25 5.32
CA LYS A 268 23.44 6.55 4.32
C LYS A 268 23.47 5.56 3.14
N ASN A 269 23.59 4.27 3.46
CA ASN A 269 23.61 3.20 2.46
C ASN A 269 22.22 3.01 1.85
N THR A 270 21.98 3.76 0.78
CA THR A 270 20.68 4.10 0.23
C THR A 270 20.29 3.11 -0.85
N LEU A 271 19.15 2.44 -0.66
CA LEU A 271 18.52 1.61 -1.67
C LEU A 271 17.73 2.49 -2.64
N ILE A 272 18.02 2.36 -3.93
CA ILE A 272 17.35 3.04 -5.03
C ILE A 272 16.91 2.05 -6.10
N LYS A 273 15.80 2.35 -6.74
CA LYS A 273 15.17 1.54 -7.78
C LYS A 273 15.23 2.26 -9.12
N PHE A 274 15.69 1.52 -10.11
CA PHE A 274 15.66 1.90 -11.51
C PHE A 274 14.84 0.90 -12.32
N ILE A 275 14.30 1.37 -13.43
CA ILE A 275 13.68 0.52 -14.44
C ILE A 275 14.40 0.68 -15.77
N LYS A 276 14.48 -0.40 -16.54
CA LYS A 276 14.90 -0.36 -17.94
C LYS A 276 13.75 0.14 -18.79
N ILE A 277 13.93 1.29 -19.44
CA ILE A 277 12.95 1.85 -20.38
C ILE A 277 13.15 1.28 -21.78
N GLY A 278 12.04 1.05 -22.48
CA GLY A 278 12.03 0.70 -23.90
C GLY A 278 12.45 1.88 -24.77
N HIS A 279 13.26 1.62 -25.80
CA HIS A 279 13.47 2.58 -26.90
C HIS A 279 12.55 2.29 -28.10
N GLU A 280 11.95 1.11 -28.14
CA GLU A 280 11.03 0.69 -29.20
C GLU A 280 9.58 0.85 -28.71
N ASN A 281 8.67 1.19 -29.62
CA ASN A 281 7.23 1.40 -29.36
C ASN A 281 6.50 0.09 -28.99
N HIS A 282 7.02 -0.67 -28.04
CA HIS A 282 6.38 -1.86 -27.49
C HIS A 282 5.41 -1.43 -26.39
N GLU A 283 4.12 -1.53 -26.72
CA GLU A 283 3.00 -1.13 -25.87
C GLU A 283 3.08 -1.71 -24.44
N VAL A 284 3.49 -2.98 -24.32
CA VAL A 284 3.66 -3.69 -23.04
C VAL A 284 4.77 -3.06 -22.17
N ASP A 285 5.86 -2.61 -22.78
CA ASP A 285 7.02 -2.07 -22.06
C ASP A 285 6.71 -0.69 -21.50
N HIS A 286 6.02 0.13 -22.29
CA HIS A 286 5.50 1.43 -21.89
C HIS A 286 4.52 1.30 -20.70
N LEU A 287 3.61 0.34 -20.76
CA LEU A 287 2.67 0.07 -19.67
C LEU A 287 3.39 -0.38 -18.39
N ASN A 288 4.34 -1.32 -18.50
CA ASN A 288 5.12 -1.79 -17.37
C ASN A 288 5.94 -0.67 -16.71
N THR A 289 6.46 0.26 -17.52
CA THR A 289 7.21 1.44 -17.04
C THR A 289 6.33 2.31 -16.15
N ILE A 290 5.14 2.71 -16.63
CA ILE A 290 4.20 3.52 -15.84
C ILE A 290 3.73 2.78 -14.59
N ARG A 291 3.49 1.46 -14.68
CA ARG A 291 3.12 0.65 -13.52
C ARG A 291 4.18 0.68 -12.42
N GLU A 292 5.45 0.49 -12.77
CA GLU A 292 6.54 0.52 -11.80
C GLU A 292 6.75 1.91 -11.19
N MET A 293 6.51 2.98 -11.95
CA MET A 293 6.50 4.35 -11.42
C MET A 293 5.32 4.58 -10.45
N LEU A 294 4.13 4.06 -10.77
CA LEU A 294 2.98 4.11 -9.86
C LEU A 294 3.23 3.35 -8.56
N ILE A 295 3.78 2.14 -8.64
CA ILE A 295 4.16 1.34 -7.45
C ILE A 295 5.15 2.09 -6.58
N SER A 296 6.10 2.80 -7.18
CA SER A 296 7.08 3.57 -6.41
C SER A 296 6.48 4.80 -5.70
N LYS A 297 5.42 5.40 -6.26
CA LYS A 297 4.66 6.48 -5.59
C LYS A 297 3.62 5.96 -4.59
N LYS A 298 3.05 4.79 -4.88
CA LYS A 298 1.98 4.15 -4.12
C LYS A 298 2.31 2.66 -4.01
N PRO A 299 3.07 2.24 -2.97
CA PRO A 299 3.50 0.85 -2.80
C PRO A 299 2.34 -0.17 -2.82
N ASN A 300 1.16 0.24 -2.35
CA ASN A 300 -0.08 -0.55 -2.36
C ASN A 300 -0.93 -0.29 -3.61
N TYR A 301 -0.29 0.00 -4.74
CA TYR A 301 -0.97 0.20 -6.03
C TYR A 301 -1.77 -1.03 -6.44
N THR A 302 -1.15 -2.21 -6.41
CA THR A 302 -1.77 -3.46 -6.84
C THR A 302 -2.65 -4.02 -5.74
N ARG A 303 -3.94 -4.21 -6.04
CA ARG A 303 -4.94 -4.77 -5.12
C ARG A 303 -5.44 -6.11 -5.65
N PRO A 304 -5.59 -7.14 -4.80
CA PRO A 304 -6.06 -8.45 -5.26
C PRO A 304 -7.50 -8.38 -5.73
N LEU A 305 -7.84 -9.16 -6.76
CA LEU A 305 -9.19 -9.17 -7.34
C LEU A 305 -10.26 -9.60 -6.32
N VAL A 306 -9.91 -10.44 -5.34
CA VAL A 306 -10.82 -10.83 -4.25
C VAL A 306 -11.45 -9.63 -3.53
N GLN A 307 -10.71 -8.52 -3.45
CA GLN A 307 -11.14 -7.32 -2.74
C GLN A 307 -12.27 -6.58 -3.48
N THR A 308 -12.34 -6.61 -4.83
CA THR A 308 -13.48 -6.01 -5.56
C THR A 308 -14.80 -6.70 -5.24
N HIS A 309 -14.78 -8.04 -5.14
CA HIS A 309 -15.97 -8.83 -4.82
C HIS A 309 -16.43 -8.59 -3.38
N GLY A 310 -15.46 -8.49 -2.47
CA GLY A 310 -15.69 -8.32 -1.04
C GLY A 310 -16.49 -7.07 -0.67
N THR A 311 -16.47 -6.00 -1.47
CA THR A 311 -17.12 -4.70 -1.12
C THR A 311 -18.64 -4.71 -1.17
N THR A 312 -19.27 -5.77 -1.67
CA THR A 312 -20.73 -5.78 -1.89
C THR A 312 -21.57 -5.49 -0.63
N PRO A 313 -21.29 -6.06 0.56
CA PRO A 313 -22.03 -5.73 1.78
C PRO A 313 -21.83 -4.29 2.25
N GLU A 314 -20.65 -3.69 2.02
CA GLU A 314 -20.40 -2.28 2.28
C GLU A 314 -21.33 -1.41 1.43
N TRP A 315 -21.43 -1.71 0.15
CA TRP A 315 -22.32 -1.01 -0.77
C TRP A 315 -23.81 -1.26 -0.50
N PHE A 316 -24.17 -2.46 -0.04
CA PHE A 316 -25.52 -2.75 0.44
C PHE A 316 -25.88 -1.88 1.65
N ASN A 317 -24.92 -1.65 2.56
CA ASN A 317 -25.10 -0.75 3.71
C ASN A 317 -25.44 0.67 3.27
N VAL A 318 -24.75 1.19 2.25
CA VAL A 318 -25.02 2.51 1.66
C VAL A 318 -26.47 2.62 1.19
N GLU A 319 -26.90 1.68 0.35
CA GLU A 319 -28.26 1.69 -0.23
C GLU A 319 -29.33 1.48 0.80
N SER A 320 -29.13 0.53 1.70
CA SER A 320 -30.07 0.22 2.75
C SER A 320 -30.25 1.42 3.68
N THR A 321 -29.16 2.15 3.97
CA THR A 321 -29.19 3.40 4.72
C THR A 321 -29.98 4.49 3.99
N LYS A 322 -29.77 4.66 2.67
CA LYS A 322 -30.53 5.62 1.85
C LYS A 322 -32.01 5.28 1.77
N ASN A 323 -32.32 4.00 1.55
CA ASN A 323 -33.68 3.49 1.52
C ASN A 323 -34.39 3.68 2.86
N LEU A 324 -33.71 3.46 3.98
CA LEU A 324 -34.24 3.76 5.32
C LEU A 324 -34.54 5.25 5.50
N GLY A 325 -33.75 6.12 4.88
CA GLY A 325 -34.03 7.55 4.82
C GLY A 325 -35.19 7.95 3.89
N SER A 326 -35.73 7.05 3.07
CA SER A 326 -36.77 7.36 2.08
C SER A 326 -38.21 7.07 2.55
N VAL A 327 -38.36 6.29 3.63
CA VAL A 327 -39.64 5.93 4.20
C VAL A 327 -39.68 6.28 5.68
N ASP A 328 -40.86 6.24 6.29
CA ASP A 328 -40.94 6.30 7.73
C ASP A 328 -40.23 5.08 8.34
N PHE A 329 -39.35 5.31 9.32
CA PHE A 329 -38.46 4.28 9.86
C PHE A 329 -39.20 3.06 10.43
N TYR A 330 -40.44 3.22 10.90
CA TYR A 330 -41.28 2.15 11.40
C TYR A 330 -42.02 1.37 10.31
N GLU A 331 -42.10 1.90 9.08
CA GLU A 331 -42.59 1.18 7.90
C GLU A 331 -41.46 0.44 7.17
N TYR A 332 -40.20 0.65 7.56
CA TYR A 332 -39.04 0.04 6.94
C TYR A 332 -39.03 -1.50 7.12
N PRO A 333 -38.79 -2.28 6.04
CA PRO A 333 -38.82 -3.74 6.09
C PRO A 333 -37.51 -4.36 6.62
N PHE A 334 -37.11 -4.03 7.86
CA PHE A 334 -35.81 -4.40 8.44
C PHE A 334 -35.41 -5.87 8.25
N PHE A 335 -36.31 -6.82 8.51
CA PHE A 335 -36.00 -8.25 8.39
C PHE A 335 -35.80 -8.69 6.94
N GLN A 336 -36.52 -8.10 6.00
CA GLN A 336 -36.32 -8.37 4.58
C GLN A 336 -34.95 -7.88 4.14
N ASP A 337 -34.55 -6.69 4.60
CA ASP A 337 -33.21 -6.14 4.34
C ASP A 337 -32.10 -7.02 4.91
N VAL A 338 -32.26 -7.55 6.12
CA VAL A 338 -31.31 -8.53 6.68
C VAL A 338 -31.21 -9.78 5.80
N LEU A 339 -32.35 -10.31 5.33
CA LEU A 339 -32.34 -11.46 4.44
C LEU A 339 -31.67 -11.16 3.09
N GLU A 340 -31.90 -9.99 2.51
CA GLU A 340 -31.27 -9.56 1.26
C GLU A 340 -29.76 -9.30 1.44
N LEU A 341 -29.35 -8.71 2.57
CA LEU A 341 -27.94 -8.53 2.94
C LEU A 341 -27.21 -9.88 2.96
N TRP A 342 -27.73 -10.88 3.68
CA TRP A 342 -27.09 -12.20 3.74
C TRP A 342 -27.06 -12.91 2.38
N LYS A 343 -28.10 -12.77 1.55
CA LYS A 343 -28.05 -13.27 0.17
C LYS A 343 -26.95 -12.58 -0.62
N CYS A 344 -26.79 -11.28 -0.44
CA CYS A 344 -25.79 -10.48 -1.12
C CYS A 344 -24.36 -10.88 -0.70
N ASP A 345 -24.14 -11.05 0.60
CA ASP A 345 -22.87 -11.47 1.19
C ASP A 345 -22.47 -12.87 0.72
N ILE A 346 -23.40 -13.83 0.73
CA ILE A 346 -23.16 -15.19 0.21
C ILE A 346 -22.80 -15.14 -1.29
N LYS A 347 -23.52 -14.34 -2.08
CA LYS A 347 -23.26 -14.19 -3.52
C LYS A 347 -21.89 -13.55 -3.80
N SER A 348 -21.54 -12.52 -3.04
CA SER A 348 -20.22 -11.89 -3.06
C SER A 348 -19.12 -12.90 -2.74
N TRP A 349 -19.28 -13.65 -1.66
CA TRP A 349 -18.32 -14.69 -1.26
C TRP A 349 -18.18 -15.78 -2.34
N CYS A 350 -19.28 -16.22 -2.94
CA CYS A 350 -19.25 -17.15 -4.07
C CYS A 350 -18.52 -16.58 -5.30
N ALA A 351 -18.62 -15.27 -5.57
CA ALA A 351 -17.87 -14.62 -6.64
C ALA A 351 -16.37 -14.56 -6.32
N ALA A 352 -16.01 -14.16 -5.09
CA ALA A 352 -14.64 -14.16 -4.59
C ALA A 352 -13.95 -15.53 -4.70
N ARG A 353 -14.69 -16.61 -4.42
CA ARG A 353 -14.18 -18.00 -4.54
C ARG A 353 -13.90 -18.47 -5.96
N LYS A 354 -14.34 -17.73 -6.99
CA LYS A 354 -14.00 -18.03 -8.39
C LYS A 354 -12.61 -17.54 -8.78
N VAL A 355 -12.11 -16.51 -8.09
CA VAL A 355 -10.81 -15.89 -8.39
C VAL A 355 -9.74 -16.27 -7.37
N GLU A 356 -10.15 -16.65 -6.15
CA GLU A 356 -9.22 -16.94 -5.06
C GLU A 356 -9.62 -18.24 -4.33
N ASP A 357 -8.63 -18.91 -3.71
CA ASP A 357 -8.89 -20.16 -2.98
C ASP A 357 -9.68 -19.93 -1.67
N PHE A 358 -10.09 -21.00 -0.97
CA PHE A 358 -10.95 -20.85 0.21
C PHE A 358 -10.25 -20.11 1.34
N SER A 359 -8.96 -20.38 1.52
CA SER A 359 -8.14 -19.79 2.56
C SER A 359 -7.87 -18.32 2.24
N GLY A 360 -7.52 -18.02 0.99
CA GLY A 360 -7.29 -16.66 0.50
C GLY A 360 -8.53 -15.79 0.64
N VAL A 361 -9.73 -16.32 0.32
CA VAL A 361 -10.97 -15.59 0.59
C VAL A 361 -11.21 -15.45 2.10
N LEU A 362 -11.21 -16.54 2.88
CA LEU A 362 -11.56 -16.51 4.30
C LEU A 362 -10.68 -15.57 5.15
N PHE A 363 -9.39 -15.51 4.85
CA PHE A 363 -8.42 -14.71 5.57
C PHE A 363 -8.07 -13.39 4.87
N SER A 364 -8.75 -13.03 3.78
CA SER A 364 -8.64 -11.69 3.20
C SER A 364 -9.19 -10.63 4.16
N GLU A 365 -8.53 -9.47 4.22
CA GLU A 365 -8.96 -8.32 5.03
C GLU A 365 -10.40 -7.91 4.69
N HIS A 366 -10.77 -8.01 3.41
CA HIS A 366 -12.08 -7.62 2.92
C HIS A 366 -13.18 -8.59 3.31
N THR A 367 -12.94 -9.90 3.31
CA THR A 367 -13.93 -10.86 3.82
C THR A 367 -14.17 -10.64 5.31
N PHE A 368 -13.12 -10.33 6.08
CA PHE A 368 -13.27 -9.99 7.49
C PHE A 368 -14.08 -8.70 7.67
N MET A 369 -13.73 -7.64 6.95
CA MET A 369 -14.43 -6.35 6.97
C MET A 369 -15.91 -6.50 6.59
N SER A 370 -16.20 -7.24 5.53
CA SER A 370 -17.57 -7.51 5.07
C SER A 370 -18.36 -8.39 6.03
N SER A 371 -17.73 -9.38 6.65
CA SER A 371 -18.36 -10.17 7.72
C SER A 371 -18.74 -9.30 8.92
N MET A 372 -17.87 -8.35 9.29
CA MET A 372 -18.15 -7.39 10.36
C MET A 372 -19.32 -6.47 9.99
N ILE A 373 -19.33 -5.89 8.78
CA ILE A 373 -20.46 -5.08 8.29
C ILE A 373 -21.76 -5.90 8.31
N THR A 374 -21.74 -7.11 7.75
CA THR A 374 -22.91 -7.99 7.68
C THR A 374 -23.45 -8.32 9.06
N ALA A 375 -22.59 -8.69 10.02
CA ALA A 375 -22.98 -8.99 11.40
C ALA A 375 -23.54 -7.76 12.13
N MET A 376 -22.91 -6.59 11.95
CA MET A 376 -23.35 -5.34 12.53
C MET A 376 -24.71 -4.91 12.02
N MET A 377 -24.88 -4.84 10.69
CA MET A 377 -26.15 -4.48 10.06
C MET A 377 -27.26 -5.45 10.47
N THR A 378 -26.97 -6.76 10.50
CA THR A 378 -27.93 -7.78 10.97
C THR A 378 -28.40 -7.48 12.39
N THR A 379 -27.47 -7.19 13.29
CA THR A 379 -27.77 -6.89 14.69
C THR A 379 -28.55 -5.58 14.82
N GLU A 380 -28.14 -4.54 14.12
CA GLU A 380 -28.78 -3.23 14.11
C GLU A 380 -30.22 -3.34 13.61
N TYR A 381 -30.43 -3.97 12.45
CA TYR A 381 -31.72 -4.02 11.79
C TYR A 381 -32.68 -4.99 12.46
N ALA A 382 -32.20 -6.14 12.95
CA ALA A 382 -33.02 -7.02 13.78
C ALA A 382 -33.49 -6.29 15.05
N THR A 383 -32.60 -5.55 15.71
CA THR A 383 -32.94 -4.76 16.90
C THR A 383 -33.99 -3.70 16.60
N LYS A 384 -33.80 -2.92 15.52
CA LYS A 384 -34.76 -1.91 15.07
C LYS A 384 -36.11 -2.53 14.68
N GLY A 385 -36.08 -3.64 13.94
CA GLY A 385 -37.28 -4.39 13.55
C GLY A 385 -38.09 -4.82 14.76
N ILE A 386 -37.45 -5.35 15.82
CA ILE A 386 -38.11 -5.72 17.07
C ILE A 386 -38.62 -4.47 17.82
N ALA A 387 -37.78 -3.44 17.97
CA ALA A 387 -38.12 -2.25 18.75
C ALA A 387 -39.26 -1.43 18.13
N PHE A 388 -39.32 -1.36 16.79
CA PHE A 388 -40.33 -0.60 16.06
C PHE A 388 -41.55 -1.41 15.63
N PHE A 389 -41.55 -2.73 15.83
CA PHE A 389 -42.71 -3.58 15.54
C PHE A 389 -44.03 -3.09 16.18
N PRO A 390 -44.06 -2.61 17.43
CA PRO A 390 -45.30 -2.06 18.00
C PRO A 390 -45.78 -0.78 17.29
N LEU A 391 -44.85 0.08 16.84
CA LEU A 391 -45.18 1.29 16.08
C LEU A 391 -45.73 0.94 14.69
N TRP A 392 -45.12 -0.04 14.03
CA TRP A 392 -45.62 -0.58 12.77
C TRP A 392 -47.04 -1.15 12.92
N LEU A 393 -47.30 -1.97 13.94
CA LEU A 393 -48.64 -2.51 14.21
C LEU A 393 -49.66 -1.39 14.45
N ALA A 394 -49.29 -0.38 15.23
CA ALA A 394 -50.14 0.78 15.48
C ALA A 394 -50.45 1.55 14.19
N ALA A 395 -49.45 1.76 13.32
CA ALA A 395 -49.63 2.41 12.02
C ALA A 395 -50.57 1.61 11.11
N GLN A 396 -50.44 0.28 11.05
CA GLN A 396 -51.34 -0.56 10.27
C GLN A 396 -52.77 -0.59 10.83
N ALA A 397 -52.93 -0.60 12.15
CA ALA A 397 -54.24 -0.49 12.79
C ALA A 397 -54.89 0.89 12.55
N ALA A 398 -54.09 1.96 12.54
CA ALA A 398 -54.56 3.32 12.29
C ALA A 398 -55.10 3.50 10.86
N LYS A 399 -54.56 2.78 9.86
CA LYS A 399 -55.10 2.77 8.48
C LYS A 399 -56.55 2.26 8.39
N ILE A 400 -57.05 1.56 9.41
CA ILE A 400 -58.42 1.04 9.49
C ILE A 400 -59.37 2.06 10.17
N LEU A 401 -58.84 3.03 10.90
CA LEU A 401 -59.61 4.05 11.61
C LEU A 401 -59.74 5.32 10.74
N PRO A 402 -60.88 6.05 10.79
CA PRO A 402 -61.05 7.29 10.03
C PRO A 402 -60.00 8.33 10.44
N SER A 403 -59.23 8.82 9.47
CA SER A 403 -58.14 9.77 9.67
C SER A 403 -58.65 11.08 10.28
N SER A 404 -57.97 11.58 11.31
CA SER A 404 -58.22 12.92 11.82
C SER A 404 -57.34 13.94 11.08
N SER A 405 -57.82 15.16 10.87
CA SER A 405 -57.04 16.23 10.22
C SER A 405 -55.76 16.61 10.98
N ASP A 406 -55.65 16.21 12.26
CA ASP A 406 -54.50 16.45 13.13
C ASP A 406 -53.35 15.44 12.91
N ASP A 407 -53.53 14.45 12.02
CA ASP A 407 -52.49 13.45 11.72
C ASP A 407 -51.39 13.97 10.76
N ASN A 408 -51.51 15.20 10.23
CA ASN A 408 -50.50 15.79 9.33
C ASN A 408 -49.25 16.35 10.05
N ASP A 409 -49.27 16.48 11.38
CA ASP A 409 -48.19 17.07 12.18
C ASP A 409 -47.00 16.10 12.46
N TRP A 410 -47.00 14.92 11.83
CA TRP A 410 -45.93 13.92 11.95
C TRP A 410 -44.63 14.29 11.19
N SER A 411 -44.70 15.24 10.24
CA SER A 411 -43.67 15.41 9.20
C SER A 411 -42.30 15.78 9.76
N HIS A 412 -42.19 16.77 10.64
CA HIS A 412 -40.89 17.42 10.91
C HIS A 412 -39.81 16.53 11.54
N THR A 413 -40.18 15.54 12.36
CA THR A 413 -39.19 14.72 13.10
C THR A 413 -38.85 13.43 12.38
N SER A 414 -39.84 12.83 11.70
CA SER A 414 -39.57 11.77 10.74
C SER A 414 -38.66 12.31 9.61
N GLU A 415 -38.93 13.54 9.16
CA GLU A 415 -38.11 14.24 8.17
C GLU A 415 -36.67 14.47 8.64
N TYR A 416 -36.43 14.84 9.92
CA TYR A 416 -35.05 14.93 10.43
C TYR A 416 -34.35 13.56 10.40
N TYR A 417 -35.01 12.49 10.86
CA TYR A 417 -34.44 11.15 10.85
C TYR A 417 -34.13 10.71 9.42
N GLN A 418 -35.09 10.88 8.52
CA GLN A 418 -34.96 10.59 7.08
C GLN A 418 -33.82 11.36 6.43
N ASN A 419 -33.74 12.67 6.67
CA ASN A 419 -32.68 13.52 6.14
C ASN A 419 -31.32 13.13 6.70
N TRP A 420 -31.20 12.83 7.99
CA TRP A 420 -29.95 12.36 8.57
C TRP A 420 -29.50 11.05 7.92
N TYR A 421 -30.42 10.10 7.68
CA TYR A 421 -30.11 8.83 7.01
C TYR A 421 -29.71 9.01 5.54
N LYS A 422 -30.36 9.92 4.81
CA LYS A 422 -29.96 10.28 3.44
C LYS A 422 -28.55 10.86 3.42
N GLU A 423 -28.29 11.88 4.24
CA GLU A 423 -26.96 12.49 4.34
C GLU A 423 -25.90 11.51 4.82
N TYR A 424 -26.25 10.61 5.75
CA TYR A 424 -25.36 9.57 6.22
C TYR A 424 -25.03 8.58 5.10
N GLY A 425 -26.04 8.13 4.34
CA GLY A 425 -25.86 7.31 3.14
C GLY A 425 -25.00 8.02 2.08
N ASP A 426 -25.12 9.33 1.93
CA ASP A 426 -24.28 10.11 1.02
C ASP A 426 -22.83 10.17 1.50
N ARG A 427 -22.60 10.41 2.81
CA ARG A 427 -21.26 10.38 3.41
C ARG A 427 -20.60 9.01 3.33
N LEU A 428 -21.37 7.91 3.38
CA LEU A 428 -20.83 6.56 3.20
C LEU A 428 -20.25 6.32 1.80
N ASN A 429 -20.63 7.11 0.78
CA ASN A 429 -19.99 7.04 -0.55
C ASN A 429 -18.59 7.68 -0.60
N ILE A 430 -18.13 8.29 0.50
CA ILE A 430 -16.86 9.02 0.55
C ILE A 430 -16.02 8.55 1.73
N THR A 431 -16.65 8.24 2.85
CA THR A 431 -16.00 7.90 4.11
C THR A 431 -16.64 6.66 4.70
N PRO A 432 -15.87 5.58 4.94
CA PRO A 432 -16.41 4.34 5.45
C PRO A 432 -17.04 4.55 6.83
N TYR A 433 -18.03 3.72 7.18
CA TYR A 433 -18.84 3.92 8.39
C TYR A 433 -18.01 4.02 9.68
N TYR A 434 -16.89 3.30 9.78
CA TYR A 434 -16.07 3.31 10.99
C TYR A 434 -15.31 4.62 11.19
N ALA A 435 -15.07 5.39 10.12
CA ALA A 435 -14.41 6.69 10.16
C ALA A 435 -15.37 7.87 10.39
N GLN A 436 -16.68 7.61 10.52
CA GLN A 436 -17.71 8.64 10.70
C GLN A 436 -17.80 9.13 12.16
N SER A 437 -18.10 10.41 12.35
CA SER A 437 -18.37 10.98 13.67
C SER A 437 -19.87 10.99 13.97
N TYR A 438 -20.32 10.16 14.92
CA TYR A 438 -21.76 10.03 15.25
C TYR A 438 -22.25 10.96 16.36
N MET A 439 -21.39 11.28 17.34
CA MET A 439 -21.77 12.08 18.52
C MET A 439 -22.22 13.52 18.20
N PRO A 440 -21.61 14.23 17.21
CA PRO A 440 -22.10 15.55 16.81
C PRO A 440 -23.58 15.54 16.37
N SER A 441 -24.02 14.52 15.65
CA SER A 441 -25.41 14.39 15.18
C SER A 441 -26.40 14.13 16.32
N ILE A 442 -26.00 13.38 17.35
CA ILE A 442 -26.80 13.22 18.57
C ILE A 442 -27.00 14.60 19.23
N ALA A 443 -25.91 15.33 19.44
CA ALA A 443 -25.95 16.64 20.08
C ALA A 443 -26.76 17.67 19.26
N GLU A 444 -26.71 17.60 17.94
CA GLU A 444 -27.52 18.43 17.04
C GLU A 444 -29.01 18.14 17.16
N TYR A 445 -29.42 16.87 17.14
CA TYR A 445 -30.82 16.49 17.31
C TYR A 445 -31.41 17.05 18.61
N TRP A 446 -30.72 16.83 19.75
CA TRP A 446 -31.20 17.30 21.05
C TRP A 446 -31.21 18.82 21.16
N ARG A 447 -30.29 19.54 20.50
CA ARG A 447 -30.33 21.01 20.41
C ARG A 447 -31.56 21.48 19.63
N ASN A 448 -31.86 20.85 18.49
CA ASN A 448 -33.01 21.19 17.66
C ASN A 448 -34.33 20.90 18.41
N LEU A 449 -34.42 19.75 19.08
CA LEU A 449 -35.59 19.40 19.90
C LEU A 449 -35.77 20.37 21.08
N ALA A 450 -34.69 20.70 21.79
CA ALA A 450 -34.75 21.65 22.89
C ALA A 450 -35.16 23.06 22.42
N SER A 451 -34.73 23.46 21.22
CA SER A 451 -35.16 24.72 20.58
C SER A 451 -36.66 24.70 20.27
N ALA A 452 -37.16 23.64 19.64
CA ALA A 452 -38.58 23.47 19.32
C ALA A 452 -39.47 23.48 20.58
N TRP A 453 -39.04 22.82 21.67
CA TRP A 453 -39.77 22.87 22.93
C TRP A 453 -39.78 24.26 23.57
N ARG A 454 -38.72 25.05 23.43
CA ARG A 454 -38.68 26.43 23.92
C ARG A 454 -39.66 27.32 23.16
N SER A 455 -39.77 27.17 21.84
CA SER A 455 -40.74 27.93 21.05
C SER A 455 -42.19 27.55 21.38
N THR A 456 -42.52 26.26 21.46
CA THR A 456 -43.91 25.81 21.75
C THR A 456 -44.34 26.11 23.19
N LYS A 457 -43.40 26.03 24.15
CA LYS A 457 -43.66 26.37 25.56
C LYS A 457 -44.16 27.81 25.71
N ALA A 458 -43.69 28.74 24.86
CA ALA A 458 -44.11 30.13 24.89
C ALA A 458 -45.60 30.30 24.55
N GLU A 459 -46.19 29.36 23.80
CA GLU A 459 -47.57 29.44 23.31
C GLU A 459 -48.56 28.63 24.15
N GLN A 460 -48.21 27.39 24.56
CA GLN A 460 -49.20 26.45 25.09
C GLN A 460 -49.01 26.09 26.57
N GLY A 461 -47.90 26.48 27.20
CA GLY A 461 -47.52 26.07 28.56
C GLY A 461 -46.71 24.76 28.62
N LEU A 462 -46.00 24.54 29.73
CA LEU A 462 -44.95 23.50 29.80
C LEU A 462 -45.49 22.06 29.86
N ILE A 463 -46.57 21.83 30.60
CA ILE A 463 -47.15 20.48 30.79
C ILE A 463 -47.84 20.01 29.50
N SER A 464 -48.65 20.85 28.88
CA SER A 464 -49.29 20.59 27.59
C SER A 464 -48.28 20.36 26.47
N THR A 465 -47.20 21.14 26.43
CA THR A 465 -46.12 20.94 25.45
C THR A 465 -45.47 19.57 25.64
N PHE A 466 -45.16 19.16 26.87
CA PHE A 466 -44.47 17.90 27.14
C PHE A 466 -45.32 16.66 26.85
N PHE A 467 -46.61 16.70 27.21
CA PHE A 467 -47.55 15.60 26.97
C PHE A 467 -48.27 15.70 25.62
N SER A 468 -47.92 16.66 24.78
CA SER A 468 -48.40 16.69 23.40
C SER A 468 -47.94 15.42 22.67
N ARG A 469 -48.79 14.90 21.78
CA ARG A 469 -48.47 13.71 21.00
C ARG A 469 -47.17 13.90 20.20
N SER A 470 -46.91 15.11 19.69
CA SER A 470 -45.68 15.45 18.96
C SER A 470 -44.44 15.41 19.85
N SER A 471 -44.48 16.00 21.05
CA SER A 471 -43.34 15.95 21.98
C SER A 471 -42.98 14.54 22.43
N VAL A 472 -43.99 13.70 22.75
CA VAL A 472 -43.74 12.30 23.13
C VAL A 472 -43.08 11.55 21.98
N LYS A 473 -43.57 11.72 20.74
CA LYS A 473 -42.97 11.12 19.54
C LYS A 473 -41.54 11.58 19.31
N ASN A 474 -41.28 12.88 19.44
CA ASN A 474 -39.94 13.45 19.24
C ASN A 474 -38.96 12.97 20.31
N LEU A 475 -39.43 12.80 21.53
CA LEU A 475 -38.63 12.21 22.60
C LEU A 475 -38.28 10.75 22.29
N VAL A 476 -39.26 9.94 21.88
CA VAL A 476 -39.04 8.52 21.50
C VAL A 476 -38.08 8.41 20.32
N THR A 477 -38.28 9.22 19.28
CA THR A 477 -37.40 9.26 18.09
C THR A 477 -35.98 9.68 18.47
N GLY A 478 -35.84 10.68 19.34
CA GLY A 478 -34.54 11.14 19.82
C GLY A 478 -33.78 10.11 20.62
N LEU A 479 -34.48 9.39 21.50
CA LEU A 479 -33.91 8.29 22.27
C LEU A 479 -33.49 7.14 21.34
N ALA A 480 -34.33 6.78 20.37
CA ALA A 480 -34.03 5.73 19.40
C ALA A 480 -32.82 6.08 18.54
N LEU A 481 -32.77 7.31 17.98
CA LEU A 481 -31.63 7.81 17.21
C LEU A 481 -30.37 7.86 18.08
N SER A 482 -30.44 8.34 19.31
CA SER A 482 -29.27 8.42 20.20
C SER A 482 -28.70 7.05 20.53
N ALA A 483 -29.57 6.07 20.82
CA ALA A 483 -29.16 4.70 21.09
C ALA A 483 -28.50 4.06 19.86
N ASP A 484 -29.08 4.26 18.67
CA ASP A 484 -28.57 3.78 17.40
C ASP A 484 -27.19 4.38 17.07
N LEU A 485 -27.06 5.71 17.11
CA LEU A 485 -25.80 6.41 16.85
C LEU A 485 -24.71 6.08 17.89
N ALA A 486 -25.08 5.88 19.15
CA ALA A 486 -24.16 5.45 20.19
C ALA A 486 -23.67 4.00 19.94
N ALA A 487 -24.56 3.11 19.51
CA ALA A 487 -24.19 1.74 19.13
C ALA A 487 -23.24 1.75 17.92
N LYS A 488 -23.55 2.51 16.86
CA LYS A 488 -22.66 2.69 15.69
C LYS A 488 -21.29 3.20 16.13
N ALA A 489 -21.23 4.22 16.99
CA ALA A 489 -19.97 4.75 17.49
C ALA A 489 -19.15 3.74 18.31
N ALA A 490 -19.83 2.94 19.14
CA ALA A 490 -19.18 1.94 19.98
C ALA A 490 -18.51 0.82 19.14
N VAL A 491 -19.12 0.45 18.02
CA VAL A 491 -18.56 -0.57 17.12
C VAL A 491 -17.58 0.01 16.10
N ALA A 492 -17.82 1.22 15.60
CA ALA A 492 -16.93 1.94 14.71
C ALA A 492 -15.54 2.16 15.33
N LYS A 493 -15.48 2.48 16.63
CA LYS A 493 -14.23 2.89 17.29
C LYS A 493 -13.14 1.80 17.30
N PRO A 494 -13.40 0.54 17.68
CA PRO A 494 -12.41 -0.53 17.54
C PRO A 494 -11.97 -0.74 16.09
N ILE A 495 -12.89 -0.71 15.14
CA ILE A 495 -12.60 -0.93 13.72
C ILE A 495 -11.74 0.20 13.18
N ASN A 496 -12.06 1.46 13.50
CA ASN A 496 -11.24 2.60 13.15
C ASN A 496 -9.87 2.59 13.85
N TRP A 497 -9.74 1.94 15.01
CA TRP A 497 -8.43 1.75 15.64
C TRP A 497 -7.56 0.74 14.87
N PHE A 498 -8.17 -0.29 14.26
CA PHE A 498 -7.49 -1.27 13.40
C PHE A 498 -7.28 -0.77 11.96
N TYR A 499 -8.22 0.00 11.39
CA TYR A 499 -8.31 0.36 9.98
C TYR A 499 -8.29 1.89 9.71
N GLY A 500 -8.03 2.72 10.71
CA GLY A 500 -8.06 4.19 10.59
C GLY A 500 -6.79 4.88 11.05
N GLY A 501 -5.64 4.20 11.05
CA GLY A 501 -4.34 4.82 11.37
C GLY A 501 -3.95 5.89 10.34
N GLU A 502 -3.18 6.90 10.73
CA GLU A 502 -2.71 7.97 9.81
C GLU A 502 -1.90 7.43 8.62
N GLU A 503 -1.22 6.28 8.78
CA GLU A 503 -0.51 5.58 7.69
C GLU A 503 -1.46 4.99 6.63
N GLN A 504 -2.76 4.83 6.93
CA GLN A 504 -3.78 4.33 5.98
C GLN A 504 -4.48 5.46 5.20
N GLY A 505 -3.99 6.69 5.27
CA GLY A 505 -4.38 7.73 4.29
C GLY A 505 -4.25 7.23 2.84
N ASP A 506 -3.29 6.31 2.62
CA ASP A 506 -3.07 5.60 1.35
C ASP A 506 -4.26 4.78 0.86
N ASP A 507 -5.18 4.35 1.72
CA ASP A 507 -6.33 3.53 1.33
C ASP A 507 -7.51 4.31 0.76
N ARG A 508 -7.44 5.65 0.75
CA ARG A 508 -8.48 6.52 0.17
C ARG A 508 -8.23 6.88 -1.29
N GLU A 509 -7.06 6.54 -1.79
CA GLU A 509 -6.66 6.79 -3.16
C GLU A 509 -6.41 5.47 -3.88
N ILE A 510 -6.57 5.49 -5.19
CA ILE A 510 -6.37 4.36 -6.07
C ILE A 510 -5.53 4.81 -7.26
N GLY A 511 -4.57 3.96 -7.66
CA GLY A 511 -3.82 4.20 -8.88
C GLY A 511 -4.58 3.66 -10.08
N ILE A 512 -4.58 4.40 -11.18
CA ILE A 512 -5.08 3.96 -12.48
C ILE A 512 -4.03 4.21 -13.55
N ILE A 513 -4.03 3.37 -14.59
CA ILE A 513 -3.25 3.64 -15.81
C ILE A 513 -4.23 3.92 -16.93
N VAL A 514 -3.95 5.00 -17.66
CA VAL A 514 -4.73 5.45 -18.80
C VAL A 514 -3.84 5.63 -20.02
N LYS A 515 -4.43 5.55 -21.21
CA LYS A 515 -3.77 5.82 -22.48
C LYS A 515 -4.36 7.10 -23.09
N THR A 516 -3.50 8.09 -23.33
CA THR A 516 -3.89 9.39 -23.87
C THR A 516 -2.67 10.16 -24.39
N ASP A 517 -2.88 10.87 -25.51
CA ASP A 517 -1.89 11.82 -26.04
C ASP A 517 -1.93 13.19 -25.31
N THR A 518 -2.92 13.41 -24.45
CA THR A 518 -3.12 14.67 -23.73
C THR A 518 -2.51 14.59 -22.34
N ASP A 519 -1.74 15.61 -21.96
CA ASP A 519 -1.25 15.78 -20.59
C ASP A 519 -2.40 16.01 -19.60
N LEU A 520 -2.54 15.11 -18.62
CA LEU A 520 -3.61 15.17 -17.62
C LEU A 520 -3.24 16.05 -16.40
N GLY A 521 -2.08 16.69 -16.42
CA GLY A 521 -1.67 17.71 -15.44
C GLY A 521 -0.75 17.19 -14.34
N GLU A 522 -0.54 18.01 -13.30
CA GLU A 522 0.51 17.84 -12.28
C GLU A 522 0.40 16.55 -11.46
N ASN A 523 -0.80 15.97 -11.35
CA ASN A 523 -1.03 14.72 -10.63
C ASN A 523 -0.79 13.46 -11.49
N SER A 524 -0.40 13.62 -12.76
CA SER A 524 -0.09 12.51 -13.65
C SER A 524 1.38 12.08 -13.54
N ILE A 525 1.58 10.77 -13.54
CA ILE A 525 2.87 10.11 -13.64
C ILE A 525 3.07 9.76 -15.11
N ARG A 526 4.05 10.39 -15.76
CA ARG A 526 4.32 10.21 -17.19
C ARG A 526 5.78 9.96 -17.45
N ASP A 527 6.04 9.31 -18.58
CA ASP A 527 7.36 9.18 -19.17
C ASP A 527 7.34 9.77 -20.59
N GLU A 528 8.41 10.45 -21.00
CA GLU A 528 8.42 11.18 -22.26
C GLU A 528 8.35 10.21 -23.45
N GLY A 529 7.39 10.42 -24.36
CA GLY A 529 7.14 9.52 -25.49
C GLY A 529 6.28 8.29 -25.14
N ASN A 530 5.91 8.10 -23.88
CA ASN A 530 5.03 7.04 -23.45
C ASN A 530 3.55 7.48 -23.59
N PRO A 531 2.69 6.74 -24.32
CA PRO A 531 1.28 7.08 -24.48
C PRO A 531 0.45 6.79 -23.23
N TYR A 532 1.03 6.14 -22.21
CA TYR A 532 0.39 5.85 -20.94
C TYR A 532 0.73 6.89 -19.89
N GLN A 533 -0.24 7.16 -19.03
CA GLN A 533 -0.09 7.99 -17.85
C GLN A 533 -0.68 7.27 -16.64
N GLY A 534 0.02 7.33 -15.52
CA GLY A 534 -0.47 6.87 -14.23
C GLY A 534 -1.16 8.02 -13.49
N LEU A 535 -2.32 7.77 -12.89
CA LEU A 535 -3.01 8.75 -12.05
C LEU A 535 -3.25 8.15 -10.67
N ILE A 536 -3.10 8.96 -9.62
CA ILE A 536 -3.54 8.63 -8.27
C ILE A 536 -4.77 9.49 -7.97
N ILE A 537 -5.91 8.86 -7.75
CA ILE A 537 -7.21 9.53 -7.62
C ILE A 537 -7.98 9.04 -6.40
N GLY A 538 -8.92 9.84 -5.91
CA GLY A 538 -9.78 9.45 -4.79
C GLY A 538 -10.68 8.27 -5.16
N ARG A 539 -10.97 7.41 -4.17
CA ARG A 539 -11.83 6.24 -4.29
C ARG A 539 -13.33 6.56 -4.35
N TYR A 540 -14.14 5.50 -4.45
CA TYR A 540 -15.60 5.56 -4.41
C TYR A 540 -16.21 6.49 -5.47
N LYS A 541 -17.08 7.43 -5.07
CA LYS A 541 -17.76 8.33 -6.02
C LYS A 541 -16.79 9.21 -6.81
N ILE A 542 -15.67 9.61 -6.19
CA ILE A 542 -14.63 10.40 -6.84
C ILE A 542 -13.99 9.61 -7.98
N LEU A 543 -13.74 8.31 -7.78
CA LEU A 543 -13.24 7.41 -8.83
C LEU A 543 -14.21 7.37 -10.00
N GLU A 544 -15.49 7.10 -9.74
CA GLU A 544 -16.51 7.01 -10.79
C GLU A 544 -16.62 8.31 -11.61
N ASP A 545 -16.71 9.46 -10.93
CA ASP A 545 -16.84 10.77 -11.59
C ASP A 545 -15.58 11.10 -12.41
N THR A 546 -14.40 10.74 -11.89
CA THR A 546 -13.13 10.92 -12.59
C THR A 546 -13.05 10.04 -13.84
N LEU A 547 -13.39 8.75 -13.73
CA LEU A 547 -13.38 7.82 -14.87
C LEU A 547 -14.37 8.28 -15.95
N ARG A 548 -15.58 8.71 -15.59
CA ARG A 548 -16.53 9.31 -16.56
C ARG A 548 -15.95 10.56 -17.22
N GLY A 549 -15.31 11.44 -16.44
CA GLY A 549 -14.64 12.63 -16.94
C GLY A 549 -13.56 12.31 -17.97
N LEU A 550 -12.72 11.30 -17.70
CA LEU A 550 -11.67 10.82 -18.59
C LEU A 550 -12.24 10.21 -19.88
N VAL A 551 -13.24 9.33 -19.78
CA VAL A 551 -13.88 8.70 -20.95
C VAL A 551 -14.56 9.74 -21.85
N ASN A 552 -15.17 10.77 -21.27
CA ASN A 552 -15.77 11.88 -22.02
C ASN A 552 -14.72 12.73 -22.76
N GLN A 553 -13.48 12.75 -22.27
CA GLN A 553 -12.34 13.39 -22.94
C GLN A 553 -11.68 12.49 -23.98
N GLY A 554 -12.17 11.26 -24.19
CA GLY A 554 -11.60 10.30 -25.11
C GLY A 554 -10.40 9.54 -24.56
N VAL A 555 -10.15 9.61 -23.25
CA VAL A 555 -9.08 8.85 -22.59
C VAL A 555 -9.49 7.39 -22.46
N GLU A 556 -8.57 6.47 -22.79
CA GLU A 556 -8.77 5.04 -22.62
C GLU A 556 -8.27 4.59 -21.25
N ILE A 557 -9.11 3.92 -20.47
CA ILE A 557 -8.73 3.37 -19.17
C ILE A 557 -8.16 1.97 -19.40
N ILE A 558 -6.96 1.72 -18.88
CA ILE A 558 -6.17 0.51 -19.18
C ILE A 558 -6.12 -0.40 -17.97
N GLU A 559 -5.88 0.17 -16.79
CA GLU A 559 -5.70 -0.59 -15.54
C GLU A 559 -6.25 0.20 -14.36
N ILE A 560 -6.84 -0.49 -13.39
CA ILE A 560 -7.29 0.08 -12.12
C ILE A 560 -6.71 -0.78 -11.00
N ALA A 561 -5.89 -0.18 -10.12
CA ALA A 561 -5.22 -0.87 -9.01
C ALA A 561 -4.49 -2.17 -9.37
N GLY A 562 -3.75 -2.18 -10.48
CA GLY A 562 -3.02 -3.38 -10.91
C GLY A 562 -3.87 -4.38 -11.70
N GLN A 563 -5.17 -4.12 -11.88
CA GLN A 563 -6.11 -5.06 -12.47
C GLN A 563 -6.63 -4.60 -13.82
N ASN A 564 -6.77 -5.56 -14.73
CA ASN A 564 -7.37 -5.39 -16.06
C ASN A 564 -8.86 -5.77 -16.10
N GLU A 565 -9.42 -6.28 -15.00
CA GLU A 565 -10.84 -6.60 -14.85
C GLU A 565 -11.37 -6.00 -13.57
N ILE A 566 -12.52 -5.34 -13.62
CA ILE A 566 -13.17 -4.70 -12.47
C ILE A 566 -14.63 -5.13 -12.35
N GLN A 567 -15.16 -5.18 -11.12
CA GLN A 567 -16.59 -5.37 -10.92
C GLN A 567 -17.33 -4.04 -11.11
N ILE A 568 -18.39 -4.08 -11.91
CA ILE A 568 -19.36 -3.00 -12.02
C ILE A 568 -20.75 -3.49 -11.64
N ASP A 569 -21.57 -2.56 -11.16
CA ASP A 569 -23.00 -2.78 -10.94
C ASP A 569 -23.80 -1.97 -11.95
N LEU A 570 -24.72 -2.64 -12.62
CA LEU A 570 -25.66 -2.05 -13.57
C LEU A 570 -27.06 -1.98 -12.97
N LEU A 571 -27.75 -0.86 -13.15
CA LEU A 571 -29.14 -0.68 -12.73
C LEU A 571 -30.06 -0.89 -13.93
N VAL A 572 -30.73 -2.04 -13.99
CA VAL A 572 -31.55 -2.46 -15.14
C VAL A 572 -32.98 -2.77 -14.70
N ASP A 573 -33.91 -2.83 -15.65
CA ASP A 573 -35.28 -3.23 -15.37
C ASP A 573 -35.33 -4.68 -14.86
N ALA A 574 -36.29 -4.98 -13.97
CA ALA A 574 -36.35 -6.27 -13.28
C ALA A 574 -36.46 -7.47 -14.24
N ASP A 575 -37.11 -7.30 -15.39
CA ASP A 575 -37.29 -8.31 -16.43
C ASP A 575 -36.14 -8.39 -17.44
N ASP A 576 -35.22 -7.41 -17.45
CA ASP A 576 -34.11 -7.32 -18.40
C ASP A 576 -33.18 -8.55 -18.31
N GLN A 577 -32.92 -9.19 -19.47
CA GLN A 577 -32.07 -10.38 -19.59
C GLN A 577 -30.76 -10.12 -20.36
N ARG A 578 -30.45 -8.87 -20.76
CA ARG A 578 -29.27 -8.51 -21.57
C ARG A 578 -27.96 -9.04 -20.99
N TYR A 579 -27.84 -9.10 -19.67
CA TYR A 579 -26.58 -9.40 -18.95
C TYR A 579 -26.53 -10.80 -18.31
N GLN A 580 -27.45 -11.71 -18.63
CA GLN A 580 -27.53 -13.02 -17.94
C GLN A 580 -26.29 -13.90 -18.09
N GLN A 581 -25.56 -13.78 -19.20
CA GLN A 581 -24.39 -14.63 -19.46
C GLN A 581 -23.13 -14.15 -18.74
N SER A 582 -23.03 -12.84 -18.48
CA SER A 582 -21.86 -12.19 -17.88
C SER A 582 -22.06 -11.79 -16.42
N LYS A 583 -23.26 -11.99 -15.85
CA LYS A 583 -23.55 -11.62 -14.47
C LYS A 583 -22.79 -12.51 -13.49
N LEU A 584 -22.24 -11.88 -12.45
CA LEU A 584 -21.79 -12.56 -11.24
C LEU A 584 -23.00 -12.95 -10.40
N TYR A 585 -23.87 -11.96 -10.15
CA TYR A 585 -25.14 -12.11 -9.46
C TYR A 585 -26.04 -10.91 -9.75
N ASP A 586 -27.31 -11.03 -9.39
CA ASP A 586 -28.27 -9.92 -9.38
C ASP A 586 -28.94 -9.81 -8.01
N ARG A 587 -29.51 -8.64 -7.72
CA ARG A 587 -30.36 -8.39 -6.55
C ARG A 587 -31.36 -7.29 -6.83
N LYS A 588 -32.42 -7.21 -6.04
CA LYS A 588 -33.39 -6.11 -6.16
C LYS A 588 -32.72 -4.78 -5.78
N CYS A 589 -33.07 -3.72 -6.51
CA CYS A 589 -32.70 -2.38 -6.11
C CYS A 589 -33.63 -1.94 -4.98
N LEU A 590 -33.07 -1.58 -3.82
CA LEU A 590 -33.89 -1.16 -2.67
C LEU A 590 -34.62 0.16 -2.95
N GLU A 591 -33.96 1.07 -3.66
CA GLU A 591 -34.50 2.40 -4.00
C GLU A 591 -35.57 2.36 -5.12
N ASN A 592 -35.61 1.27 -5.90
CA ASN A 592 -36.52 1.16 -7.04
C ASN A 592 -36.95 -0.32 -7.26
N PRO A 593 -38.14 -0.71 -6.77
CA PRO A 593 -38.63 -2.09 -6.85
C PRO A 593 -38.78 -2.65 -8.27
N ASP A 594 -38.97 -1.78 -9.27
CA ASP A 594 -39.11 -2.17 -10.68
C ASP A 594 -37.75 -2.43 -11.34
N LYS A 595 -36.66 -2.13 -10.63
CA LYS A 595 -35.29 -2.33 -11.08
C LYS A 595 -34.55 -3.38 -10.24
N LYS A 596 -33.49 -3.90 -10.85
CA LYS A 596 -32.52 -4.78 -10.20
C LYS A 596 -31.12 -4.28 -10.48
N ILE A 597 -30.23 -4.59 -9.55
CA ILE A 597 -28.79 -4.38 -9.68
C ILE A 597 -28.19 -5.68 -10.20
N VAL A 598 -27.46 -5.61 -11.30
CA VAL A 598 -26.71 -6.73 -11.87
C VAL A 598 -25.22 -6.44 -11.70
N ALA A 599 -24.56 -7.26 -10.89
CA ALA A 599 -23.11 -7.20 -10.72
C ALA A 599 -22.43 -8.05 -11.81
N MET A 600 -21.40 -7.52 -12.44
CA MET A 600 -20.64 -8.21 -13.48
C MET A 600 -19.16 -7.84 -13.44
N MET A 601 -18.30 -8.76 -13.91
CA MET A 601 -16.91 -8.44 -14.23
C MET A 601 -16.84 -7.90 -15.65
N VAL A 602 -16.08 -6.83 -15.82
CA VAL A 602 -15.76 -6.26 -17.14
C VAL A 602 -14.26 -6.08 -17.25
N ASN A 603 -13.72 -6.26 -18.45
CA ASN A 603 -12.38 -5.77 -18.73
C ASN A 603 -12.38 -4.25 -18.60
N VAL A 604 -11.31 -3.70 -18.03
CA VAL A 604 -11.14 -2.26 -17.83
C VAL A 604 -11.14 -1.52 -19.19
N SER A 605 -10.60 -2.13 -20.25
CA SER A 605 -10.68 -1.59 -21.61
C SER A 605 -12.11 -1.48 -22.15
N ASP A 606 -13.03 -2.34 -21.71
CA ASP A 606 -14.44 -2.30 -22.08
C ASP A 606 -15.24 -1.28 -21.24
N LEU A 607 -14.66 -0.78 -20.13
CA LEU A 607 -15.32 0.13 -19.20
C LEU A 607 -15.78 1.42 -19.88
N ASN A 608 -15.05 1.87 -20.91
CA ASN A 608 -15.40 3.03 -21.72
C ASN A 608 -16.78 2.92 -22.37
N LYS A 609 -17.21 1.71 -22.73
CA LYS A 609 -18.55 1.47 -23.29
C LYS A 609 -19.61 1.69 -22.22
N TYR A 610 -19.42 1.06 -21.06
CA TYR A 610 -20.37 1.13 -19.96
C TYR A 610 -20.46 2.53 -19.35
N LEU A 611 -19.34 3.26 -19.24
CA LEU A 611 -19.32 4.62 -18.67
C LEU A 611 -20.07 5.66 -19.52
N LYS A 612 -20.28 5.37 -20.80
CA LYS A 612 -21.10 6.17 -21.71
C LYS A 612 -22.59 5.80 -21.67
N GLU A 613 -22.91 4.61 -21.17
CA GLU A 613 -24.29 4.15 -20.99
C GLU A 613 -24.83 4.68 -19.64
N GLU A 614 -26.13 5.00 -19.60
CA GLU A 614 -26.81 5.45 -18.37
C GLU A 614 -27.08 4.30 -17.38
N ASP A 615 -26.78 3.06 -17.78
CA ASP A 615 -27.07 1.85 -17.01
C ASP A 615 -26.04 1.60 -15.88
N ILE A 616 -24.85 2.23 -15.89
CA ILE A 616 -23.89 2.07 -14.77
C ILE A 616 -24.49 2.70 -13.52
N TYR A 617 -24.70 1.84 -12.53
CA TYR A 617 -25.08 2.24 -11.18
C TYR A 617 -23.85 2.58 -10.34
N ARG A 618 -22.81 1.73 -10.39
CA ARG A 618 -21.58 1.92 -9.62
C ARG A 618 -20.40 1.17 -10.21
N ILE A 619 -19.19 1.67 -9.95
CA ILE A 619 -17.94 0.92 -10.13
C ILE A 619 -17.52 0.43 -8.74
N CYS A 620 -17.40 -0.88 -8.55
CA CYS A 620 -16.93 -1.43 -7.29
C CYS A 620 -15.42 -1.25 -7.24
N ASP A 621 -14.98 -0.24 -6.50
CA ASP A 621 -13.56 0.01 -6.29
C ASP A 621 -12.92 -1.10 -5.44
N TYR A 622 -11.60 -1.24 -5.57
CA TYR A 622 -10.78 -2.14 -4.75
C TYR A 622 -10.56 -1.51 -3.40
#